data_AF-A0A1M3L2A9-F1
#
_entry.id   AF-A0A1M3L2A9-F1
#
_cell.length_a   1.000
_cell.length_b   1.000
_cell.length_c   1.000
_cell.angle_alpha   90.00
_cell.angle_beta   90.00
_cell.angle_gamma   90.00
#
_symmetry.space_group_name_H-M   'P 1'
#
loop_
_entity.id
_entity.type
_entity.pdbx_description
1 polymer ?
#
loop_
_entity_poly.entity_id
_entity_poly.type
_entity_poly.pdbx_seq_one_letter_code
_entity_poly.pdbx_strand_id
1 'polypeptide(L)'
;MMQQLIVMRHATAEAKAANGRDRDRDLTADGIEEADLMGIVLHRMLNDIPVIVSSEYVRAQRTAAAVSSAFAAVNVSVDNRLNADRTVADMMEVIDEADASSLILVAHMPVVAELVERYTGSPASSLMMAPATCIVLALESKRRRFGILQGMLSANLARRII
;
A
#
# COMPACT_ATOMS: atom_id res chain seq x y z
N MET A 1 1.00 21.88 -2.30
CA MET A 1 1.36 20.93 -3.38
C MET A 1 0.45 19.73 -3.27
N MET A 2 0.09 19.12 -4.40
CA MET A 2 -0.73 17.92 -4.43
C MET A 2 0.15 16.70 -4.10
N GLN A 3 -0.27 15.88 -3.14
CA GLN A 3 0.44 14.66 -2.75
C GLN A 3 -0.23 13.44 -3.41
N GLN A 4 0.55 12.53 -4.00
CA GLN A 4 0.05 11.22 -4.41
C GLN A 4 0.11 10.26 -3.23
N LEU A 5 -1.03 9.69 -2.86
CA LEU A 5 -1.14 8.64 -1.86
C LEU A 5 -1.51 7.33 -2.57
N ILE A 6 -0.67 6.32 -2.39
CA ILE A 6 -0.87 4.97 -2.89
C ILE A 6 -1.15 4.08 -1.70
N VAL A 7 -2.38 3.58 -1.61
CA VAL A 7 -2.80 2.65 -0.56
C VAL A 7 -2.75 1.24 -1.12
N MET A 8 -1.80 0.44 -0.64
CA MET A 8 -1.54 -0.91 -1.11
C MET A 8 -1.91 -1.94 -0.04
N ARG A 9 -2.74 -2.93 -0.40
CA ARG A 9 -2.85 -4.16 0.36
C ARG A 9 -1.60 -5.00 0.11
N HIS A 10 -1.01 -5.58 1.17
CA HIS A 10 0.10 -6.53 1.02
C HIS A 10 -0.20 -7.62 -0.04
N ALA A 11 0.85 -8.16 -0.65
CA ALA A 11 0.75 -9.21 -1.67
C ALA A 11 0.39 -10.58 -1.07
N THR A 12 0.17 -11.58 -1.93
CA THR A 12 -0.33 -12.89 -1.51
C THR A 12 0.61 -13.56 -0.50
N ALA A 13 0.07 -13.85 0.70
CA ALA A 13 0.82 -14.41 1.82
C ALA A 13 0.46 -15.87 2.06
N GLU A 14 1.43 -16.64 2.56
CA GLU A 14 1.28 -18.02 2.99
C GLU A 14 0.08 -18.19 3.92
N ALA A 15 -0.60 -19.33 3.91
CA ALA A 15 -1.77 -19.54 4.76
C ALA A 15 -1.42 -19.50 6.26
N LYS A 16 -0.24 -20.00 6.63
CA LYS A 16 0.26 -20.05 8.02
C LYS A 16 1.77 -19.86 8.06
N ALA A 17 2.27 -19.21 9.10
CA ALA A 17 3.69 -19.18 9.41
C ALA A 17 4.13 -20.49 10.07
N ALA A 18 5.43 -20.82 9.99
CA ALA A 18 5.99 -22.01 10.64
C ALA A 18 5.77 -22.04 12.16
N ASN A 19 5.75 -20.87 12.81
CA ASN A 19 5.50 -20.71 14.24
C ASN A 19 4.01 -20.50 14.59
N GLY A 20 3.11 -20.53 13.60
CA GLY A 20 1.67 -20.35 13.76
C GLY A 20 1.19 -18.92 14.01
N ARG A 21 2.07 -17.92 14.12
CA ARG A 21 1.69 -16.52 14.37
C ARG A 21 1.31 -15.83 13.04
N ASP A 22 0.14 -15.19 12.99
CA ASP A 22 -0.32 -14.51 11.76
C ASP A 22 0.66 -13.41 11.29
N ARG A 23 1.21 -12.63 12.23
CA ARG A 23 2.15 -11.53 11.94
C ARG A 23 3.43 -12.00 11.22
N ASP A 24 3.78 -13.27 11.37
CA ASP A 24 5.01 -13.88 10.84
C ASP A 24 4.76 -14.64 9.52
N ARG A 25 3.55 -14.57 8.96
CA ARG A 25 3.26 -15.17 7.64
C ARG A 25 4.06 -14.45 6.57
N ASP A 26 4.84 -15.22 5.83
CA ASP A 26 5.64 -14.72 4.71
C ASP A 26 4.80 -14.61 3.43
N LEU A 27 5.37 -14.00 2.39
CA LEU A 27 4.78 -14.03 1.06
C LEU A 27 4.92 -15.43 0.44
N THR A 28 3.93 -15.78 -0.37
CA THR A 28 4.05 -16.90 -1.33
C THR A 28 5.00 -16.50 -2.47
N ALA A 29 5.47 -17.47 -3.26
CA ALA A 29 6.23 -17.20 -4.48
C ALA A 29 5.47 -16.28 -5.45
N ASP A 30 4.18 -16.55 -5.67
CA ASP A 30 3.31 -15.71 -6.50
C ASP A 30 3.18 -14.31 -5.90
N GLY A 31 3.07 -14.19 -4.57
CA GLY A 31 2.99 -12.90 -3.88
C GLY A 31 4.25 -12.04 -4.02
N ILE A 32 5.42 -12.65 -4.12
CA ILE A 32 6.66 -11.92 -4.42
C ILE A 32 6.59 -11.36 -5.84
N GLU A 33 6.21 -12.19 -6.82
CA GLU A 33 6.05 -11.76 -8.22
C GLU A 33 4.99 -10.65 -8.36
N GLU A 34 3.85 -10.77 -7.68
CA GLU A 34 2.81 -9.73 -7.64
C GLU A 34 3.36 -8.39 -7.14
N ALA A 35 4.16 -8.41 -6.07
CA ALA A 35 4.74 -7.21 -5.50
C ALA A 35 5.82 -6.59 -6.41
N ASP A 36 6.65 -7.42 -7.06
CA ASP A 36 7.66 -6.95 -8.02
C ASP A 36 7.00 -6.30 -9.25
N LEU A 37 5.95 -6.93 -9.80
CA LEU A 37 5.17 -6.36 -10.91
C LEU A 37 4.55 -5.03 -10.51
N MET A 38 4.00 -4.93 -9.30
CA MET A 38 3.46 -3.66 -8.81
C MET A 38 4.55 -2.60 -8.64
N GLY A 39 5.74 -2.97 -8.20
CA GLY A 39 6.91 -2.08 -8.18
C GLY A 39 7.19 -1.49 -9.57
N ILE A 40 7.23 -2.32 -10.61
CA ILE A 40 7.46 -1.88 -12.00
C ILE A 40 6.35 -0.93 -12.49
N VAL A 41 5.07 -1.27 -12.26
CA VAL A 41 3.95 -0.41 -12.67
C VAL A 41 4.01 0.93 -11.96
N LEU A 42 4.23 0.94 -10.65
CA LEU A 42 4.32 2.17 -9.86
C LEU A 42 5.52 3.01 -10.28
N HIS A 43 6.66 2.40 -10.59
CA HIS A 43 7.83 3.10 -11.10
C HIS A 43 7.55 3.79 -12.45
N ARG A 44 6.80 3.16 -13.36
CA ARG A 44 6.40 3.77 -14.64
C ARG A 44 5.37 4.90 -14.47
N MET A 45 4.58 4.86 -13.39
CA MET A 45 3.48 5.80 -13.14
C MET A 45 3.93 7.06 -12.37
N LEU A 46 4.83 6.89 -11.39
CA LEU A 46 5.26 7.97 -10.50
C LEU A 46 6.35 8.81 -11.18
N ASN A 47 6.27 10.12 -11.00
CA ASN A 47 7.24 11.08 -11.56
C ASN A 47 8.38 11.41 -10.59
N ASP A 48 8.26 11.00 -9.34
CA ASP A 48 9.19 11.24 -8.24
C ASP A 48 9.46 9.94 -7.47
N ILE A 49 10.54 9.94 -6.69
CA ILE A 49 10.88 8.82 -5.82
C ILE A 49 9.91 8.84 -4.63
N PRO A 50 9.12 7.78 -4.41
CA PRO A 50 8.16 7.75 -3.31
C PRO A 50 8.86 7.56 -1.95
N VAL A 51 8.16 7.88 -0.88
CA VAL A 51 8.42 7.28 0.44
C VAL A 51 7.52 6.06 0.60
N ILE A 52 8.06 4.95 1.10
CA ILE A 52 7.29 3.74 1.37
C ILE A 52 7.22 3.54 2.89
N VAL A 53 6.01 3.38 3.43
CA VAL A 53 5.79 3.02 4.82
C VAL A 53 5.03 1.70 4.86
N SER A 54 5.52 0.75 5.65
CA SER A 54 4.96 -0.59 5.73
C SER A 54 4.55 -0.95 7.15
N SER A 55 3.54 -1.80 7.28
CA SER A 55 3.26 -2.53 8.52
C SER A 55 4.46 -3.38 8.96
N GLU A 56 4.58 -3.62 10.27
CA GLU A 56 5.57 -4.54 10.85
C GLU A 56 5.33 -6.00 10.49
N TYR A 57 4.17 -6.37 9.93
CA TYR A 57 3.90 -7.76 9.61
C TYR A 57 4.75 -8.21 8.43
N VAL A 58 5.31 -9.43 8.51
CA VAL A 58 6.35 -9.91 7.57
C VAL A 58 5.90 -9.77 6.11
N ARG A 59 4.69 -10.22 5.76
CA ARG A 59 4.11 -10.06 4.42
C ARG A 59 4.07 -8.62 3.91
N ALA A 60 3.81 -7.64 4.76
CA ALA A 60 3.77 -6.23 4.38
C ALA A 60 5.18 -5.68 4.16
N GLN A 61 6.12 -6.00 5.05
CA GLN A 61 7.53 -5.62 4.89
C GLN A 61 8.13 -6.21 3.61
N ARG A 62 7.84 -7.48 3.32
CA ARG A 62 8.32 -8.17 2.11
C ARG A 62 7.70 -7.60 0.84
N THR A 63 6.42 -7.26 0.88
CA THR A 63 5.75 -6.54 -0.22
C THR A 63 6.43 -5.19 -0.46
N ALA A 64 6.67 -4.41 0.59
CA ALA A 64 7.34 -3.12 0.50
C ALA A 64 8.77 -3.25 -0.06
N ALA A 65 9.52 -4.26 0.37
CA ALA A 65 10.87 -4.54 -0.14
C ALA A 65 10.87 -4.88 -1.64
N ALA A 66 9.95 -5.74 -2.08
CA ALA A 66 9.79 -6.08 -3.50
C ALA A 66 9.44 -4.84 -4.35
N VAL A 67 8.43 -4.06 -3.93
CA VAL A 67 8.05 -2.79 -4.59
C VAL A 67 9.23 -1.82 -4.64
N SER A 68 10.00 -1.72 -3.56
CA SER A 68 11.13 -0.80 -3.44
C SER A 68 12.25 -1.07 -4.46
N SER A 69 12.41 -2.34 -4.88
CA SER A 69 13.48 -2.76 -5.80
C SER A 69 13.38 -2.14 -7.20
N ALA A 70 12.20 -1.66 -7.59
CA ALA A 70 11.97 -0.96 -8.86
C ALA A 70 12.48 0.49 -8.84
N PHE A 71 12.90 1.03 -7.69
CA PHE A 71 13.33 2.41 -7.53
C PHE A 71 14.81 2.48 -7.12
N ALA A 72 15.56 3.45 -7.66
CA ALA A 72 17.01 3.53 -7.45
C ALA A 72 17.45 3.98 -6.04
N ALA A 73 16.62 4.71 -5.29
CA ALA A 73 16.97 5.27 -3.98
C ALA A 73 15.73 5.61 -3.13
N VAL A 74 14.95 4.60 -2.75
CA VAL A 74 13.68 4.78 -2.04
C VAL A 74 13.84 4.63 -0.53
N ASN A 75 13.22 5.52 0.25
CA ASN A 75 13.16 5.38 1.71
C ASN A 75 12.03 4.42 2.08
N VAL A 76 12.37 3.31 2.75
CA VAL A 76 11.40 2.35 3.29
C VAL A 76 11.48 2.40 4.81
N SER A 77 10.37 2.76 5.45
CA SER A 77 10.22 2.70 6.90
C SER A 77 9.11 1.73 7.31
N VAL A 78 9.20 1.28 8.56
CA VAL A 78 8.21 0.39 9.18
C VAL A 78 7.50 1.17 10.27
N ASP A 79 6.17 1.09 10.31
CA ASP A 79 5.35 1.75 11.30
C ASP A 79 4.25 0.81 11.81
N ASN A 80 4.21 0.63 13.14
CA ASN A 80 3.27 -0.30 13.79
C ASN A 80 1.81 0.18 13.73
N ARG A 81 1.57 1.44 13.35
CA ARG A 81 0.24 2.02 13.08
C ARG A 81 -0.39 1.48 11.80
N LEU A 82 0.38 0.79 10.95
CA LEU A 82 -0.12 0.13 9.74
C LEU A 82 -0.50 -1.35 9.96
N ASN A 83 -0.30 -1.90 11.16
CA ASN A 83 -0.57 -3.31 11.45
C ASN A 83 -2.05 -3.67 11.29
N ALA A 84 -2.32 -4.96 11.06
CA ALA A 84 -3.66 -5.45 10.74
C ALA A 84 -4.69 -5.25 11.87
N ASP A 85 -4.22 -5.00 13.10
CA ASP A 85 -5.01 -4.73 14.31
C ASP A 85 -5.16 -3.24 14.63
N ARG A 86 -4.78 -2.36 13.69
CA ARG A 86 -4.86 -0.89 13.82
C ARG A 86 -6.07 -0.30 13.12
N THR A 87 -6.25 1.00 13.29
CA THR A 87 -7.41 1.75 12.82
C THR A 87 -7.05 2.67 11.66
N VAL A 88 -8.08 3.17 10.98
CA VAL A 88 -7.91 4.21 9.95
C VAL A 88 -7.30 5.48 10.52
N ALA A 89 -7.61 5.84 11.76
CA ALA A 89 -7.04 7.02 12.41
C ALA A 89 -5.51 6.89 12.54
N ASP A 90 -5.01 5.72 12.92
CA ASP A 90 -3.58 5.43 13.01
C ASP A 90 -2.87 5.63 11.65
N MET A 91 -3.46 5.14 10.56
CA MET A 91 -2.91 5.35 9.20
C MET A 91 -2.95 6.83 8.77
N MET A 92 -3.98 7.57 9.18
CA MET A 92 -4.09 9.00 8.86
C MET A 92 -3.02 9.83 9.56
N GLU A 93 -2.62 9.47 10.78
CA GLU A 93 -1.47 10.10 11.47
C GLU A 93 -0.17 9.87 10.71
N VAL A 94 0.07 8.65 10.23
CA VAL A 94 1.25 8.34 9.39
C VAL A 94 1.26 9.18 8.11
N ILE A 95 0.11 9.34 7.46
CA ILE A 95 -0.02 10.19 6.27
C ILE A 95 0.30 11.64 6.60
N ASP A 96 -0.19 12.16 7.73
CA ASP A 96 0.03 13.54 8.15
C ASP A 96 1.51 13.83 8.40
N GLU A 97 2.20 12.92 9.09
CA GLU A 97 3.62 13.01 9.45
C GLU A 97 4.56 12.83 8.25
N ALA A 98 4.15 12.08 7.23
CA ALA A 98 4.99 11.78 6.08
C ALA A 98 5.19 13.00 5.14
N ASP A 99 6.36 13.64 5.20
CA ASP A 99 6.70 14.74 4.28
C ASP A 99 7.22 14.19 2.92
N ALA A 100 6.29 13.84 2.03
CA ALA A 100 6.59 13.27 0.71
C ALA A 100 5.59 13.73 -0.34
N SER A 101 6.05 13.96 -1.58
CA SER A 101 5.18 14.23 -2.72
C SER A 101 4.43 12.98 -3.20
N SER A 102 5.08 11.82 -3.13
CA SER A 102 4.45 10.50 -3.34
C SER A 102 4.69 9.59 -2.13
N LEU A 103 3.61 9.02 -1.58
CA LEU A 103 3.62 8.15 -0.41
C LEU A 103 2.94 6.82 -0.74
N ILE A 104 3.62 5.71 -0.49
CA ILE A 104 3.07 4.36 -0.61
C ILE A 104 2.89 3.77 0.80
N LEU A 105 1.67 3.41 1.15
CA LEU A 105 1.36 2.67 2.38
C LEU A 105 1.11 1.20 2.04
N VAL A 106 1.85 0.30 2.67
CA VAL A 106 1.68 -1.16 2.52
C VAL A 106 1.08 -1.74 3.79
N ALA A 107 -0.21 -2.11 3.74
CA ALA A 107 -0.97 -2.51 4.92
C ALA A 107 -2.02 -3.59 4.61
N HIS A 108 -3.07 -3.70 5.45
CA HIS A 108 -3.98 -4.85 5.49
C HIS A 108 -5.44 -4.45 5.33
N MET A 109 -6.25 -5.39 4.84
CA MET A 109 -7.70 -5.29 4.92
C MET A 109 -8.18 -5.51 6.37
N PRO A 110 -9.30 -4.88 6.78
CA PRO A 110 -10.16 -3.99 5.99
C PRO A 110 -9.68 -2.53 5.96
N VAL A 111 -8.74 -2.16 6.83
CA VAL A 111 -8.36 -0.77 7.13
C VAL A 111 -7.92 0.03 5.89
N VAL A 112 -7.23 -0.59 4.94
CA VAL A 112 -6.86 0.07 3.68
C VAL A 112 -8.06 0.53 2.85
N ALA A 113 -9.14 -0.25 2.82
CA ALA A 113 -10.36 0.12 2.10
C ALA A 113 -11.13 1.21 2.86
N GLU A 114 -11.20 1.11 4.18
CA GLU A 114 -11.80 2.13 5.04
C GLU A 114 -11.05 3.47 4.93
N LEU A 115 -9.72 3.45 4.82
CA LEU A 115 -8.92 4.64 4.58
C LEU A 115 -9.29 5.32 3.26
N VAL A 116 -9.44 4.55 2.18
CA VAL A 116 -9.88 5.09 0.88
C VAL A 116 -11.29 5.68 0.98
N GLU A 117 -12.21 5.02 1.69
CA GLU A 117 -13.54 5.57 1.98
C GLU A 117 -13.44 6.93 2.67
N ARG A 118 -12.59 7.07 3.69
CA ARG A 118 -12.41 8.34 4.42
C ARG A 118 -11.95 9.49 3.54
N TYR A 119 -11.16 9.23 2.51
CA TYR A 119 -10.67 10.29 1.60
C TYR A 119 -11.60 10.56 0.41
N THR A 120 -12.36 9.55 -0.03
CA THR A 120 -13.16 9.64 -1.27
C THR A 120 -14.66 9.74 -1.04
N GLY A 121 -15.14 9.41 0.16
CA GLY A 121 -16.57 9.23 0.45
C GLY A 121 -17.21 8.00 -0.20
N SER A 122 -16.44 7.21 -0.95
CA SER A 122 -16.93 5.98 -1.60
C SER A 122 -16.94 4.83 -0.60
N PRO A 123 -18.03 4.05 -0.46
CA PRO A 123 -18.11 3.01 0.56
C PRO A 123 -16.99 1.96 0.42
N ALA A 124 -16.32 1.61 1.52
CA ALA A 124 -15.26 0.61 1.53
C ALA A 124 -15.74 -0.76 1.06
N SER A 125 -17.02 -1.08 1.27
CA SER A 125 -17.66 -2.30 0.78
C SER A 125 -17.67 -2.44 -0.75
N SER A 126 -17.49 -1.34 -1.48
CA SER A 126 -17.36 -1.34 -2.94
C SER A 126 -15.93 -1.61 -3.43
N LEU A 127 -14.93 -1.55 -2.54
CA LEU A 127 -13.52 -1.67 -2.87
C LEU A 127 -13.02 -3.10 -2.63
N MET A 128 -13.06 -3.90 -3.70
CA MET A 128 -12.49 -5.26 -3.68
C MET A 128 -10.98 -5.21 -3.90
N MET A 129 -10.24 -5.00 -2.81
CA MET A 129 -8.77 -5.03 -2.82
C MET A 129 -8.26 -6.46 -2.63
N ALA A 130 -8.05 -7.19 -3.72
CA ALA A 130 -7.26 -8.42 -3.72
C ALA A 130 -5.82 -8.15 -3.22
N PRO A 131 -5.05 -9.18 -2.83
CA PRO A 131 -3.63 -8.98 -2.50
C PRO A 131 -2.90 -8.22 -3.61
N ALA A 132 -1.93 -7.39 -3.22
CA ALA A 132 -1.17 -6.49 -4.09
C ALA A 132 -1.99 -5.39 -4.82
N THR A 133 -3.29 -5.25 -4.56
CA THR A 133 -4.05 -4.12 -5.12
C THR A 133 -3.58 -2.79 -4.53
N CYS A 134 -3.34 -1.82 -5.40
CA CYS A 134 -3.06 -0.42 -5.09
C CYS A 134 -4.26 0.46 -5.48
N ILE A 135 -4.61 1.40 -4.60
CA ILE A 135 -5.51 2.52 -4.89
C ILE A 135 -4.67 3.79 -4.95
N VAL A 136 -4.80 4.56 -6.02
CA VAL A 136 -4.05 5.79 -6.25
C VAL A 136 -4.97 6.99 -6.00
N LEU A 137 -4.59 7.83 -5.05
CA LEU A 137 -5.32 9.03 -4.66
C LEU A 137 -4.45 10.27 -4.86
N ALA A 138 -5.05 11.33 -5.42
CA ALA A 138 -4.47 12.67 -5.39
C ALA A 138 -5.06 13.46 -4.21
N LEU A 139 -4.20 13.82 -3.24
CA LEU A 139 -4.57 14.61 -2.08
C LEU A 139 -4.25 16.09 -2.34
N GLU A 140 -5.29 16.93 -2.44
CA GLU A 140 -5.12 18.39 -2.51
C GLU A 140 -4.64 18.99 -1.19
N SER A 141 -5.08 18.40 -0.07
CA SER A 141 -4.69 18.78 1.28
C SER A 141 -4.90 17.61 2.23
N LYS A 142 -3.83 17.23 2.96
CA LYS A 142 -3.93 16.22 4.02
C LYS A 142 -4.97 16.59 5.09
N ARG A 143 -5.09 17.88 5.42
CA ARG A 143 -6.00 18.38 6.48
C ARG A 143 -7.48 18.28 6.11
N ARG A 144 -7.81 18.40 4.82
CA ARG A 144 -9.21 18.40 4.36
C ARG A 144 -9.80 17.00 4.24
N ARG A 145 -8.98 15.94 4.39
CA ARG A 145 -9.39 14.53 4.24
C ARG A 145 -10.19 14.29 2.97
N PHE A 146 -9.74 14.94 1.90
CA PHE A 146 -10.35 14.85 0.59
C PHE A 146 -9.28 14.43 -0.41
N GLY A 147 -9.55 13.34 -1.11
CA GLY A 147 -8.69 12.78 -2.13
C GLY A 147 -9.49 12.42 -3.38
N ILE A 148 -8.91 12.68 -4.54
CA ILE A 148 -9.48 12.28 -5.83
C ILE A 148 -8.96 10.89 -6.16
N LEU A 149 -9.87 9.93 -6.37
CA LEU A 149 -9.51 8.61 -6.88
C LEU A 149 -9.01 8.73 -8.32
N GLN A 150 -7.74 8.41 -8.55
CA GLN A 150 -7.12 8.46 -9.87
C GLN A 150 -7.08 7.09 -10.54
N GLY A 151 -7.07 6.00 -9.76
CA GLY A 151 -7.10 4.66 -10.33
C GLY A 151 -6.99 3.55 -9.29
N MET A 152 -7.25 2.34 -9.77
CA MET A 152 -7.03 1.09 -9.05
C MET A 152 -6.16 0.18 -9.91
N LEU A 153 -5.05 -0.29 -9.35
CA LEU A 153 -4.12 -1.21 -9.98
C LEU A 153 -4.17 -2.53 -9.22
N SER A 154 -4.33 -3.64 -9.93
CA SER A 154 -4.24 -4.99 -9.36
C SER A 154 -3.12 -5.77 -10.03
N ALA A 155 -2.60 -6.81 -9.38
CA ALA A 155 -1.59 -7.67 -9.99
C ALA A 155 -2.06 -8.27 -11.33
N ASN A 156 -3.33 -8.65 -11.45
CA ASN A 156 -3.90 -9.13 -12.72
C ASN A 156 -3.88 -8.09 -13.83
N LEU A 157 -4.10 -6.81 -13.49
CA LEU A 157 -3.96 -5.72 -14.44
C LEU A 157 -2.49 -5.47 -14.77
N ALA A 158 -1.60 -5.46 -13.76
CA ALA A 158 -0.16 -5.27 -13.93
C ALA A 158 0.44 -6.29 -14.91
N ARG A 159 0.09 -7.58 -14.78
CA ARG A 159 0.50 -8.66 -15.69
C ARG A 159 0.12 -8.43 -17.16
N ARG A 160 -0.87 -7.58 -17.44
CA ARG A 160 -1.36 -7.29 -18.80
C ARG A 160 -0.73 -6.06 -19.43
N ILE A 161 -0.13 -5.18 -18.63
CA ILE A 161 0.35 -3.86 -19.06
C ILE A 161 1.87 -3.69 -18.94
N ILE A 162 2.55 -4.69 -18.39
CA ILE A 162 4.03 -4.75 -18.34
C ILE A 162 4.56 -5.33 -19.63
#